data_AF-A0A4V1UU88-F1
#
_entry.id   AF-A0A4V1UU88-F1
#
_cell.length_a   1.000
_cell.length_b   1.000
_cell.length_c   1.000
_cell.angle_alpha   90.00
_cell.angle_beta   90.00
_cell.angle_gamma   90.00
#
_symmetry.space_group_name_H-M   'P 1'
#
loop_
_entity.id
_entity.type
_entity.pdbx_description
1 polymer ?
#
loop_
_entity_poly.entity_id
_entity_poly.type
_entity_poly.pdbx_seq_one_letter_code
_entity_poly.pdbx_strand_id
1 'polypeptide(L)'
;MRTANFSCAFYACFSASIVRSTDSSKAIPNILLQMLIRGSNGVGYKAYPDNLIEEFVAKSWDTGVDVFRVFDSLNWVKAMAPCIDFVRKRTGGIAEGSICYTGDILDPSKTKYTLDYYLRLAKDIENAGAHMLCIKDMAGLLKPYAAKLLLEGLQDTVKIPIHLHTHDTSSLQPATYLKAIEAGVDVVDVALGALSGLTSQPNFNAVVEMMRFQEREQPYDITSLNQYSNYWEAVREMYYPFESGMIASSAEVFQHEIPGGQYSNLKPQAQSLGLGDKWEDIKRMYADVNQAFGDIVKVTPSSKVVGDMALYLVTNNLTIDDLFTKGKQISFPESVQSFFKGDIGQPEGGFPKDLQKIILKDIKPYKDRPNEHLQPVDFEKEFEEFKAKFDASLQFTDFLSYQLYPKVFEEYFQFRTKFGSVDKVPSPIFFYGMKPGDEMLIEIDKGKSVVVNFLSLGEPKPDGVRTVFFKLNGQNRHIEILDKSLGKVKTENPKAEKGNDKQVGAPLQGRLSKILVKEGQKVKQNEPLFIIEAMKMETTVTATAAGTIKALTLAEGSMVNTDDLVLSLS
;
A
#
# COMPACT_ATOMS: atom_id res chain seq x y z
N MET A 1 -5.40 13.48 -9.84
CA MET A 1 -4.37 12.42 -9.98
C MET A 1 -3.49 12.22 -8.73
N ARG A 2 -3.20 13.23 -7.89
CA ARG A 2 -2.48 13.03 -6.59
C ARG A 2 -3.19 12.08 -5.59
N THR A 3 -4.48 11.80 -5.80
CA THR A 3 -5.28 10.86 -5.00
C THR A 3 -5.18 9.39 -5.45
N ALA A 4 -4.52 9.10 -6.58
CA ALA A 4 -4.44 7.73 -7.12
C ALA A 4 -3.40 6.85 -6.40
N ASN A 5 -2.31 7.42 -5.89
CA ASN A 5 -1.31 6.66 -5.11
C ASN A 5 -1.81 6.25 -3.72
N PHE A 6 -2.76 6.99 -3.16
CA PHE A 6 -3.41 6.68 -1.87
C PHE A 6 -4.42 5.53 -1.99
N SER A 7 -4.97 5.33 -3.20
CA SER A 7 -6.01 4.35 -3.50
C SER A 7 -5.52 2.91 -3.45
N CYS A 8 -4.30 2.60 -3.93
CA CYS A 8 -3.87 1.20 -4.06
C CYS A 8 -3.73 0.50 -2.70
N ALA A 9 -3.29 1.21 -1.65
CA ALA A 9 -3.17 0.66 -0.30
C ALA A 9 -4.50 0.57 0.48
N PHE A 10 -5.65 0.89 -0.12
CA PHE A 10 -6.95 0.72 0.52
C PHE A 10 -7.97 0.01 -0.38
N TYR A 11 -7.97 0.29 -1.70
CA TYR A 11 -8.69 -0.52 -2.69
C TYR A 11 -8.10 -1.93 -2.83
N ALA A 12 -6.80 -2.11 -2.57
CA ALA A 12 -6.17 -3.44 -2.51
C ALA A 12 -5.94 -3.94 -1.09
N CYS A 13 -6.26 -3.19 -0.04
CA CYS A 13 -6.05 -3.60 1.35
C CYS A 13 -7.31 -3.46 2.19
N PHE A 14 -8.03 -4.57 2.16
CA PHE A 14 -8.72 -5.21 3.27
C PHE A 14 -10.24 -5.15 3.25
N SER A 15 -10.97 -4.04 3.45
CA SER A 15 -12.44 -4.13 3.38
C SER A 15 -12.94 -4.45 1.96
N ALA A 16 -12.39 -3.78 0.95
CA ALA A 16 -12.64 -4.09 -0.47
C ALA A 16 -12.02 -5.43 -0.88
N SER A 17 -10.85 -5.79 -0.34
CA SER A 17 -10.19 -7.08 -0.66
C SER A 17 -10.85 -8.28 -0.01
N ILE A 18 -11.45 -8.13 1.17
CA ILE A 18 -12.24 -9.16 1.88
C ILE A 18 -13.61 -9.30 1.23
N VAL A 19 -14.28 -8.19 0.90
CA VAL A 19 -15.52 -8.26 0.13
C VAL A 19 -15.24 -8.91 -1.23
N ARG A 20 -14.15 -8.51 -1.90
CA ARG A 20 -13.69 -9.14 -3.13
C ARG A 20 -13.27 -10.59 -2.93
N SER A 21 -12.62 -10.97 -1.84
CA SER A 21 -12.26 -12.38 -1.56
C SER A 21 -13.49 -13.22 -1.28
N THR A 22 -14.48 -12.67 -0.58
CA THR A 22 -15.77 -13.32 -0.30
C THR A 22 -16.62 -13.46 -1.56
N ASP A 23 -16.62 -12.46 -2.44
CA ASP A 23 -17.28 -12.52 -3.73
C ASP A 23 -16.54 -13.47 -4.68
N SER A 24 -15.21 -13.45 -4.68
CA SER A 24 -14.36 -14.35 -5.45
C SER A 24 -14.47 -15.79 -4.98
N SER A 25 -14.53 -16.07 -3.67
CA SER A 25 -14.67 -17.44 -3.16
C SER A 25 -16.02 -18.06 -3.53
N LYS A 26 -17.09 -17.25 -3.58
CA LYS A 26 -18.39 -17.68 -4.11
C LYS A 26 -18.36 -17.93 -5.63
N ALA A 27 -17.62 -17.10 -6.37
CA ALA A 27 -17.50 -17.21 -7.83
C ALA A 27 -16.53 -18.32 -8.27
N ILE A 28 -15.54 -18.66 -7.44
CA ILE A 28 -14.43 -19.58 -7.72
C ILE A 28 -14.28 -20.56 -6.53
N PRO A 29 -15.27 -21.42 -6.24
CA PRO A 29 -15.27 -22.26 -5.05
C PRO A 29 -14.30 -23.46 -5.12
N ASN A 30 -13.64 -23.66 -6.27
CA ASN A 30 -12.84 -24.84 -6.59
C ASN A 30 -11.34 -24.56 -6.75
N ILE A 31 -10.89 -23.34 -6.45
CA ILE A 31 -9.48 -22.92 -6.56
C ILE A 31 -9.06 -22.29 -5.24
N LEU A 32 -7.91 -22.71 -4.72
CA LEU A 32 -7.35 -22.13 -3.50
C LEU A 32 -7.02 -20.64 -3.71
N LEU A 33 -7.43 -19.79 -2.77
CA LEU A 33 -7.04 -18.39 -2.76
C LEU A 33 -5.77 -18.19 -1.94
N GLN A 34 -4.74 -17.65 -2.58
CA GLN A 34 -3.45 -17.37 -1.94
C GLN A 34 -3.31 -15.89 -1.61
N MET A 35 -2.79 -15.57 -0.43
CA MET A 35 -2.36 -14.23 -0.07
C MET A 35 -0.86 -14.17 0.25
N LEU A 36 -0.28 -12.98 0.08
CA LEU A 36 1.06 -12.65 0.56
C LEU A 36 0.94 -11.89 1.89
N ILE A 37 1.63 -12.35 2.93
CA ILE A 37 1.60 -11.75 4.26
C ILE A 37 3.03 -11.59 4.82
N ARG A 38 3.30 -10.46 5.48
CA ARG A 38 4.57 -10.21 6.18
C ARG A 38 4.47 -10.70 7.61
N GLY A 39 5.43 -11.52 8.06
CA GLY A 39 5.37 -12.17 9.36
C GLY A 39 5.09 -11.21 10.53
N SER A 40 5.89 -10.14 10.65
CA SER A 40 5.77 -9.16 11.74
C SER A 40 4.79 -8.01 11.47
N ASN A 41 4.42 -7.80 10.22
CA ASN A 41 3.70 -6.59 9.77
C ASN A 41 2.30 -6.88 9.24
N GLY A 42 1.91 -8.15 9.08
CA GLY A 42 0.71 -8.54 8.36
C GLY A 42 0.72 -7.96 6.95
N VAL A 43 -0.27 -7.14 6.64
CA VAL A 43 -0.30 -6.38 5.38
C VAL A 43 0.18 -4.93 5.53
N GLY A 44 0.42 -4.43 6.75
CA GLY A 44 0.77 -3.03 7.04
C GLY A 44 2.26 -2.67 6.93
N TYR A 45 2.63 -1.42 7.24
CA TYR A 45 3.98 -0.87 7.01
C TYR A 45 4.89 -0.78 8.23
N LYS A 46 4.36 -1.08 9.43
CA LYS A 46 5.10 -1.09 10.71
C LYS A 46 4.91 -2.43 11.41
N ALA A 47 5.66 -2.69 12.47
CA ALA A 47 5.39 -3.85 13.31
C ALA A 47 4.06 -3.67 14.05
N TYR A 48 3.35 -4.78 14.28
CA TYR A 48 2.08 -4.81 15.02
C TYR A 48 2.14 -5.82 16.17
N PRO A 49 1.31 -5.68 17.21
CA PRO A 49 1.20 -6.69 18.26
C PRO A 49 0.86 -8.06 17.68
N ASP A 50 1.40 -9.12 18.27
CA ASP A 50 1.24 -10.49 17.77
C ASP A 50 -0.24 -10.92 17.70
N ASN A 51 -1.06 -10.52 18.68
CA ASN A 51 -2.49 -10.84 18.69
C ASN A 51 -3.26 -10.16 17.54
N LEU A 52 -2.81 -8.99 17.06
CA LEU A 52 -3.41 -8.34 15.88
C LEU A 52 -3.11 -9.12 14.59
N ILE A 53 -1.88 -9.64 14.45
CA ILE A 53 -1.50 -10.45 13.30
C ILE A 53 -2.23 -11.80 13.32
N GLU A 54 -2.31 -12.43 14.49
CA GLU A 54 -3.03 -13.68 14.69
C GLU A 54 -4.52 -13.54 14.31
N GLU A 55 -5.18 -12.49 14.81
CA GLU A 55 -6.59 -12.23 14.53
C GLU A 55 -6.83 -11.89 13.05
N PHE A 56 -5.88 -11.18 12.42
CA PHE A 56 -5.92 -10.92 10.99
C PHE A 56 -5.84 -12.21 10.14
N VAL A 57 -4.97 -13.15 10.54
CA VAL A 57 -4.83 -14.45 9.87
C VAL A 57 -6.12 -15.26 10.01
N ALA A 58 -6.66 -15.35 11.23
CA ALA A 58 -7.92 -16.04 11.49
C ALA A 58 -9.05 -15.45 10.64
N LYS A 59 -9.16 -14.10 10.61
CA LYS A 59 -10.23 -13.46 9.86
C LYS A 59 -10.08 -13.59 8.35
N SER A 60 -8.85 -13.58 7.85
CA SER A 60 -8.55 -13.77 6.43
C SER A 60 -8.97 -15.18 5.96
N TRP A 61 -8.73 -16.21 6.78
CA TRP A 61 -9.22 -17.57 6.55
C TRP A 61 -10.75 -17.65 6.50
N ASP A 62 -11.43 -17.06 7.49
CA ASP A 62 -12.91 -17.01 7.52
C ASP A 62 -13.52 -16.33 6.27
N THR A 63 -12.73 -15.48 5.61
CA THR A 63 -13.13 -14.72 4.42
C THR A 63 -12.63 -15.34 3.11
N GLY A 64 -12.10 -16.56 3.17
CA GLY A 64 -11.82 -17.41 2.01
C GLY A 64 -10.35 -17.49 1.57
N VAL A 65 -9.39 -16.99 2.35
CA VAL A 65 -7.96 -17.21 2.04
C VAL A 65 -7.54 -18.59 2.50
N ASP A 66 -6.98 -19.40 1.59
CA ASP A 66 -6.56 -20.77 1.88
C ASP A 66 -5.05 -20.92 2.07
N VAL A 67 -4.25 -20.17 1.29
CA VAL A 67 -2.77 -20.25 1.32
C VAL A 67 -2.19 -18.93 1.79
N PHE A 68 -1.37 -18.99 2.84
CA PHE A 68 -0.71 -17.84 3.44
C PHE A 68 0.79 -17.91 3.13
N ARG A 69 1.23 -17.17 2.11
CA ARG A 69 2.65 -17.00 1.81
C ARG A 69 3.26 -16.00 2.79
N VAL A 70 3.90 -16.51 3.83
CA VAL A 70 4.55 -15.75 4.90
C VAL A 70 5.99 -15.42 4.52
N PHE A 71 6.34 -14.15 4.47
CA PHE A 71 7.72 -13.71 4.24
C PHE A 71 8.17 -12.64 5.25
N ASP A 72 9.48 -12.42 5.33
CA ASP A 72 10.09 -11.30 6.04
C ASP A 72 11.02 -10.54 5.12
N SER A 73 11.07 -9.21 5.24
CA SER A 73 11.82 -8.37 4.29
C SER A 73 13.34 -8.51 4.37
N LEU A 74 13.84 -9.15 5.43
CA LEU A 74 15.26 -9.38 5.70
C LEU A 74 15.56 -10.89 5.84
N ASN A 75 14.64 -11.77 5.43
CA ASN A 75 14.70 -13.22 5.64
C ASN A 75 14.86 -13.64 7.12
N TRP A 76 14.38 -12.82 8.05
CA TRP A 76 14.52 -13.12 9.46
C TRP A 76 13.46 -14.13 9.92
N VAL A 77 13.82 -15.41 9.99
CA VAL A 77 12.86 -16.49 10.33
C VAL A 77 12.17 -16.28 11.67
N LYS A 78 12.85 -15.65 12.65
CA LYS A 78 12.23 -15.26 13.93
C LYS A 78 11.02 -14.33 13.76
N ALA A 79 11.04 -13.46 12.75
CA ALA A 79 9.91 -12.59 12.40
C ALA A 79 8.75 -13.38 11.79
N MET A 80 9.05 -14.42 11.00
CA MET A 80 8.05 -15.24 10.30
C MET A 80 7.39 -16.31 11.18
N ALA A 81 8.16 -16.92 12.08
CA ALA A 81 7.74 -18.12 12.82
C ALA A 81 6.40 -17.96 13.56
N PRO A 82 6.11 -16.85 14.26
CA PRO A 82 4.80 -16.67 14.88
C PRO A 82 3.65 -16.65 13.88
N CYS A 83 3.80 -15.98 12.73
CA CYS A 83 2.76 -15.94 11.71
C CYS A 83 2.53 -17.32 11.06
N ILE A 84 3.59 -18.11 10.87
CA ILE A 84 3.47 -19.51 10.43
C ILE A 84 2.66 -20.30 11.46
N ASP A 85 2.97 -20.15 12.74
CA ASP A 85 2.26 -20.82 13.83
C ASP A 85 0.79 -20.39 13.94
N PHE A 86 0.48 -19.10 13.74
CA PHE A 86 -0.91 -18.60 13.71
C PHE A 86 -1.73 -19.26 12.62
N VAL A 87 -1.19 -19.36 11.39
CA VAL A 87 -1.88 -20.07 10.30
C VAL A 87 -2.12 -21.53 10.70
N ARG A 88 -1.12 -22.22 11.22
CA ARG A 88 -1.24 -23.63 11.62
C ARG A 88 -2.28 -23.88 12.72
N LYS A 89 -2.39 -22.98 13.70
CA LYS A 89 -3.20 -23.18 14.90
C LYS A 89 -4.60 -22.58 14.81
N ARG A 90 -4.76 -21.49 14.05
CA ARG A 90 -6.00 -20.72 14.00
C ARG A 90 -6.81 -20.96 12.73
N THR A 91 -6.25 -21.67 11.74
CA THR A 91 -6.91 -21.89 10.45
C THR A 91 -6.76 -23.34 9.98
N GLY A 92 -7.54 -23.72 8.96
CA GLY A 92 -7.34 -24.97 8.20
C GLY A 92 -6.45 -24.79 6.96
N GLY A 93 -5.78 -23.64 6.82
CA GLY A 93 -5.07 -23.23 5.62
C GLY A 93 -3.61 -23.69 5.57
N ILE A 94 -2.96 -23.38 4.46
CA ILE A 94 -1.58 -23.74 4.16
C ILE A 94 -0.65 -22.57 4.51
N ALA A 95 0.12 -22.73 5.59
CA ALA A 95 1.29 -21.88 5.86
C ALA A 95 2.43 -22.17 4.88
N GLU A 96 2.71 -21.24 3.97
CA GLU A 96 3.83 -21.30 3.03
C GLU A 96 4.92 -20.30 3.48
N GLY A 97 6.00 -20.79 4.10
CA GLY A 97 7.10 -19.94 4.56
C GLY A 97 8.05 -19.59 3.41
N SER A 98 8.52 -18.35 3.33
CA SER A 98 9.24 -17.84 2.16
C SER A 98 10.69 -17.43 2.44
N ILE A 99 11.58 -17.70 1.48
CA ILE A 99 12.92 -17.12 1.41
C ILE A 99 12.97 -16.15 0.25
N CYS A 100 13.26 -14.87 0.53
CA CYS A 100 13.52 -13.88 -0.51
C CYS A 100 14.91 -14.08 -1.10
N TYR A 101 15.00 -14.31 -2.41
CA TYR A 101 16.25 -14.53 -3.11
C TYR A 101 16.92 -13.20 -3.47
N THR A 102 18.23 -13.08 -3.23
CA THR A 102 19.06 -11.91 -3.57
C THR A 102 20.49 -12.34 -3.92
N GLY A 103 21.22 -11.50 -4.66
CA GLY A 103 22.58 -11.83 -5.08
C GLY A 103 22.62 -12.95 -6.12
N ASP A 104 23.75 -13.66 -6.16
CA ASP A 104 24.00 -14.74 -7.11
C ASP A 104 24.80 -15.86 -6.45
N ILE A 105 24.17 -17.01 -6.22
CA ILE A 105 24.83 -18.17 -5.59
C ILE A 105 25.92 -18.79 -6.47
N LEU A 106 25.99 -18.43 -7.75
CA LEU A 106 27.03 -18.88 -8.67
C LEU A 106 28.25 -17.96 -8.67
N ASP A 107 28.16 -16.76 -8.08
CA ASP A 107 29.29 -15.83 -8.01
C ASP A 107 30.14 -16.15 -6.77
N PRO A 108 31.36 -16.71 -6.92
CA PRO A 108 32.20 -17.08 -5.79
C PRO A 108 32.72 -15.88 -5.00
N SER A 109 32.65 -14.66 -5.56
CA SER A 109 33.02 -13.44 -4.83
C SER A 109 31.94 -13.00 -3.82
N LYS A 110 30.70 -13.51 -3.97
CA LYS A 110 29.57 -13.23 -3.08
C LYS A 110 29.52 -14.26 -1.95
N THR A 111 30.06 -13.88 -0.79
CA THR A 111 30.20 -14.77 0.36
C THR A 111 29.07 -14.69 1.39
N LYS A 112 28.12 -13.76 1.21
CA LYS A 112 27.05 -13.50 2.19
C LYS A 112 25.80 -14.35 1.94
N TYR A 113 25.27 -14.31 0.72
CA TYR A 113 24.05 -15.02 0.31
C TYR A 113 24.40 -16.25 -0.53
N THR A 114 25.10 -17.21 0.09
CA THR A 114 25.57 -18.44 -0.55
C THR A 114 24.46 -19.50 -0.62
N LEU A 115 24.70 -20.62 -1.32
CA LEU A 115 23.80 -21.78 -1.27
C LEU A 115 23.51 -22.22 0.18
N ASP A 116 24.54 -22.35 1.02
CA ASP A 116 24.40 -22.77 2.42
C ASP A 116 23.49 -21.82 3.23
N TYR A 117 23.53 -20.51 2.94
CA TYR A 117 22.60 -19.56 3.54
C TYR A 117 21.14 -19.93 3.24
N TYR A 118 20.83 -20.21 1.97
CA TYR A 118 19.47 -20.60 1.55
C TYR A 118 19.05 -21.95 2.13
N LEU A 119 19.94 -22.96 2.15
CA LEU A 119 19.63 -24.28 2.71
C LEU A 119 19.36 -24.22 4.22
N ARG A 120 20.16 -23.43 4.96
CA ARG A 120 19.94 -23.19 6.39
C ARG A 120 18.56 -22.56 6.64
N LEU A 121 18.24 -21.50 5.92
CA LEU A 121 16.94 -20.82 6.09
C LEU A 121 15.76 -21.74 5.72
N ALA A 122 15.89 -22.55 4.68
CA ALA A 122 14.87 -23.51 4.30
C ALA A 122 14.59 -24.50 5.44
N LYS A 123 15.66 -25.00 6.08
CA LYS A 123 15.51 -25.89 7.23
C LYS A 123 14.89 -25.18 8.45
N ASP A 124 15.29 -23.94 8.72
CA ASP A 124 14.71 -23.14 9.80
C ASP A 124 13.21 -22.89 9.59
N ILE A 125 12.77 -22.64 8.34
CA ILE A 125 11.36 -22.45 7.97
C ILE A 125 10.57 -23.76 8.11
N GLU A 126 11.12 -24.89 7.67
CA GLU A 126 10.50 -26.20 7.87
C GLU A 126 10.35 -26.53 9.37
N ASN A 127 11.39 -26.26 10.16
CA ASN A 127 11.37 -26.46 11.61
C ASN A 127 10.36 -25.54 12.31
N ALA A 128 10.05 -24.36 11.75
CA ALA A 128 8.98 -23.49 12.23
C ALA A 128 7.57 -24.04 11.90
N GLY A 129 7.48 -25.15 11.15
CA GLY A 129 6.23 -25.84 10.84
C GLY A 129 5.57 -25.41 9.54
N ALA A 130 6.27 -24.71 8.63
CA ALA A 130 5.70 -24.41 7.33
C ALA A 130 5.26 -25.69 6.61
N HIS A 131 4.11 -25.66 5.93
CA HIS A 131 3.62 -26.78 5.14
C HIS A 131 4.26 -26.82 3.74
N MET A 132 4.67 -25.65 3.25
CA MET A 132 5.32 -25.44 1.96
C MET A 132 6.43 -24.39 2.11
N LEU A 133 7.45 -24.50 1.27
CA LEU A 133 8.54 -23.54 1.16
C LEU A 133 8.39 -22.73 -0.12
N CYS A 134 8.38 -21.40 -0.04
CA CYS A 134 8.47 -20.54 -1.19
C CYS A 134 9.88 -19.97 -1.38
N ILE A 135 10.42 -20.03 -2.59
CA ILE A 135 11.55 -19.21 -3.01
C ILE A 135 11.01 -17.98 -3.74
N LYS A 136 11.10 -16.83 -3.09
CA LYS A 136 10.58 -15.56 -3.58
C LYS A 136 11.69 -14.72 -4.22
N ASP A 137 11.88 -14.86 -5.52
CA ASP A 137 12.74 -14.01 -6.33
C ASP A 137 11.99 -12.75 -6.78
N MET A 138 11.87 -11.77 -5.88
CA MET A 138 11.07 -10.55 -6.07
C MET A 138 11.59 -9.59 -7.15
N ALA A 139 12.83 -9.78 -7.61
CA ALA A 139 13.46 -8.91 -8.61
C ALA A 139 13.71 -9.62 -9.95
N GLY A 140 13.70 -10.96 -10.00
CA GLY A 140 14.06 -11.70 -11.21
C GLY A 140 15.56 -11.91 -11.32
N LEU A 141 16.23 -12.21 -10.21
CA LEU A 141 17.68 -12.39 -10.09
C LEU A 141 18.10 -13.84 -10.26
N LEU A 142 17.19 -14.80 -10.00
CA LEU A 142 17.53 -16.21 -10.03
C LEU A 142 17.74 -16.67 -11.48
N LYS A 143 19.00 -16.85 -11.85
CA LYS A 143 19.42 -17.32 -13.18
C LYS A 143 19.09 -18.81 -13.35
N PRO A 144 18.96 -19.32 -14.58
CA PRO A 144 18.52 -20.70 -14.80
C PRO A 144 19.41 -21.77 -14.16
N TYR A 145 20.73 -21.64 -14.30
CA TYR A 145 21.66 -22.58 -13.68
C TYR A 145 21.71 -22.43 -12.16
N ALA A 146 21.48 -21.23 -11.63
CA ALA A 146 21.37 -20.99 -10.20
C ALA A 146 20.09 -21.63 -9.64
N ALA A 147 18.96 -21.54 -10.35
CA ALA A 147 17.73 -22.22 -9.98
C ALA A 147 17.92 -23.73 -9.89
N LYS A 148 18.55 -24.35 -10.89
CA LYS A 148 18.83 -25.79 -10.84
C LYS A 148 19.63 -26.17 -9.58
N LEU A 149 20.76 -25.50 -9.35
CA LEU A 149 21.63 -25.77 -8.19
C LEU A 149 20.89 -25.54 -6.86
N LEU A 150 20.12 -24.46 -6.76
CA LEU A 150 19.35 -24.15 -5.57
C LEU A 150 18.28 -25.20 -5.30
N LEU A 151 17.50 -25.57 -6.32
CA LEU A 151 16.40 -26.52 -6.18
C LEU A 151 16.90 -27.92 -5.81
N GLU A 152 17.96 -28.41 -6.46
CA GLU A 152 18.60 -29.70 -6.11
C GLU A 152 19.04 -29.71 -4.63
N GLY A 153 19.73 -28.66 -4.18
CA GLY A 153 20.14 -28.56 -2.77
C GLY A 153 18.96 -28.47 -1.80
N LEU A 154 17.88 -27.76 -2.17
CA LEU A 154 16.69 -27.63 -1.32
C LEU A 154 15.94 -28.96 -1.18
N GLN A 155 15.79 -29.73 -2.26
CA GLN A 155 15.13 -31.04 -2.23
C GLN A 155 15.86 -32.05 -1.33
N ASP A 156 17.18 -31.97 -1.26
CA ASP A 156 17.97 -32.78 -0.33
C ASP A 156 17.80 -32.33 1.12
N THR A 157 17.53 -31.04 1.33
CA THR A 157 17.53 -30.40 2.66
C THR A 157 16.17 -30.48 3.38
N VAL A 158 15.07 -30.23 2.66
CA VAL A 158 13.70 -30.20 3.23
C VAL A 158 12.83 -31.31 2.65
N LYS A 159 11.68 -31.57 3.29
CA LYS A 159 10.67 -32.57 2.88
C LYS A 159 9.33 -31.95 2.52
N ILE A 160 9.16 -30.65 2.73
CA ILE A 160 7.99 -29.89 2.33
C ILE A 160 8.08 -29.46 0.85
N PRO A 161 6.94 -29.34 0.13
CA PRO A 161 6.93 -28.92 -1.27
C PRO A 161 7.54 -27.53 -1.47
N ILE A 162 8.15 -27.32 -2.64
CA ILE A 162 8.84 -26.09 -3.02
C ILE A 162 8.04 -25.34 -4.09
N HIS A 163 7.71 -24.09 -3.80
CA HIS A 163 7.02 -23.15 -4.67
C HIS A 163 8.01 -22.06 -5.12
N LEU A 164 8.28 -21.96 -6.42
CA LEU A 164 9.13 -20.90 -6.97
C LEU A 164 8.30 -19.72 -7.49
N HIS A 165 8.61 -18.53 -6.98
CA HIS A 165 8.08 -17.25 -7.44
C HIS A 165 9.22 -16.42 -8.04
N THR A 166 9.05 -15.92 -9.27
CA THR A 166 9.97 -14.94 -9.86
C THR A 166 9.25 -13.83 -10.64
N HIS A 167 10.02 -12.86 -11.11
CA HIS A 167 9.60 -11.79 -11.99
C HIS A 167 10.41 -11.81 -13.28
N ASP A 168 9.78 -11.66 -14.43
CA ASP A 168 10.39 -11.74 -15.76
C ASP A 168 11.12 -10.46 -16.20
N THR A 169 11.67 -9.71 -15.23
CA THR A 169 12.24 -8.37 -15.42
C THR A 169 13.38 -8.38 -16.43
N SER A 170 14.11 -9.49 -16.49
CA SER A 170 15.26 -9.68 -17.39
C SER A 170 14.94 -10.52 -18.63
N SER A 171 13.69 -11.00 -18.78
CA SER A 171 13.28 -11.97 -19.81
C SER A 171 14.01 -13.32 -19.77
N LEU A 172 14.68 -13.64 -18.67
CA LEU A 172 15.41 -14.90 -18.50
C LEU A 172 14.59 -15.94 -17.72
N GLN A 173 13.50 -15.52 -17.09
CA GLN A 173 12.81 -16.31 -16.08
C GLN A 173 11.97 -17.49 -16.62
N PRO A 174 11.45 -17.50 -17.86
CA PRO A 174 10.94 -18.73 -18.46
C PRO A 174 11.99 -19.85 -18.49
N ALA A 175 13.25 -19.52 -18.80
CA ALA A 175 14.34 -20.49 -18.76
C ALA A 175 14.68 -20.90 -17.31
N THR A 176 14.55 -19.98 -16.35
CA THR A 176 14.66 -20.29 -14.92
C THR A 176 13.60 -21.29 -14.48
N TYR A 177 12.35 -21.10 -14.89
CA TYR A 177 11.27 -22.05 -14.64
C TYR A 177 11.51 -23.39 -15.29
N LEU A 178 11.97 -23.43 -16.55
CA LEU A 178 12.33 -24.69 -17.20
C LEU A 178 13.36 -25.47 -16.35
N LYS A 179 14.43 -24.80 -15.92
CA LYS A 179 15.46 -25.44 -15.08
C LYS A 179 14.96 -25.85 -13.71
N ALA A 180 14.09 -25.05 -13.08
CA ALA A 180 13.47 -25.41 -11.80
C ALA A 180 12.52 -26.60 -11.94
N ILE A 181 11.76 -26.69 -13.04
CA ILE A 181 10.88 -27.81 -13.37
C ILE A 181 11.72 -29.07 -13.66
N GLU A 182 12.79 -28.98 -14.42
CA GLU A 182 13.72 -30.12 -14.59
C GLU A 182 14.35 -30.56 -13.25
N ALA A 183 14.60 -29.63 -12.34
CA ALA A 183 15.11 -29.87 -11.00
C ALA A 183 14.02 -30.26 -9.97
N GLY A 184 12.79 -30.50 -10.41
CA GLY A 184 11.74 -31.06 -9.54
C GLY A 184 10.97 -30.07 -8.67
N VAL A 185 10.97 -28.76 -8.95
CA VAL A 185 10.08 -27.81 -8.25
C VAL A 185 8.61 -28.25 -8.33
N ASP A 186 7.82 -28.01 -7.28
CA ASP A 186 6.43 -28.47 -7.19
C ASP A 186 5.45 -27.46 -7.81
N VAL A 187 5.66 -26.16 -7.59
CA VAL A 187 4.76 -25.09 -8.05
C VAL A 187 5.57 -23.91 -8.59
N VAL A 188 5.08 -23.25 -9.65
CA VAL A 188 5.62 -22.00 -10.17
C VAL A 188 4.51 -20.93 -10.29
N ASP A 189 4.83 -19.68 -9.98
CA ASP A 189 3.90 -18.56 -10.16
C ASP A 189 3.96 -18.00 -11.59
N VAL A 190 2.80 -17.88 -12.24
CA VAL A 190 2.68 -17.39 -13.62
C VAL A 190 1.55 -16.36 -13.74
N ALA A 191 1.63 -15.49 -14.74
CA ALA A 191 0.57 -14.53 -15.05
C ALA A 191 0.01 -14.77 -16.46
N LEU A 192 -1.29 -14.52 -16.66
CA LEU A 192 -1.89 -14.57 -18.00
C LEU A 192 -1.15 -13.65 -18.97
N GLY A 193 -1.08 -14.04 -20.24
CA GLY A 193 -0.26 -13.37 -21.25
C GLY A 193 -0.34 -11.84 -21.22
N ALA A 194 -1.54 -11.27 -21.25
CA ALA A 194 -1.78 -9.82 -21.24
C ALA A 194 -1.31 -9.07 -19.98
N LEU A 195 -1.05 -9.77 -18.87
CA LEU A 195 -0.59 -9.23 -17.59
C LEU A 195 0.79 -9.77 -17.18
N SER A 196 1.50 -10.43 -18.09
CA SER A 196 2.80 -11.09 -17.85
C SER A 196 3.99 -10.33 -18.43
N GLY A 197 5.20 -10.80 -18.14
CA GLY A 197 6.45 -10.23 -18.66
C GLY A 197 6.88 -8.95 -17.94
N LEU A 198 8.05 -8.43 -18.31
CA LEU A 198 8.62 -7.24 -17.69
C LEU A 198 8.68 -7.40 -16.16
N THR A 199 8.21 -6.43 -15.39
CA THR A 199 8.17 -6.51 -13.93
C THR A 199 7.08 -7.43 -13.37
N SER A 200 6.34 -8.19 -14.20
CA SER A 200 5.36 -9.20 -13.80
C SER A 200 5.97 -10.61 -13.78
N GLN A 201 5.17 -11.64 -13.51
CA GLN A 201 5.57 -13.05 -13.61
C GLN A 201 5.81 -13.46 -15.08
N PRO A 202 6.52 -14.59 -15.32
CA PRO A 202 6.58 -15.23 -16.62
C PRO A 202 5.20 -15.53 -17.21
N ASN A 203 5.12 -15.50 -18.53
CA ASN A 203 3.88 -15.70 -19.30
C ASN A 203 3.34 -17.12 -19.15
N PHE A 204 2.15 -17.26 -18.56
CA PHE A 204 1.51 -18.54 -18.30
C PHE A 204 1.26 -19.33 -19.58
N ASN A 205 0.71 -18.69 -20.61
CA ASN A 205 0.42 -19.32 -21.89
C ASN A 205 1.72 -19.89 -22.52
N ALA A 206 2.82 -19.15 -22.43
CA ALA A 206 4.11 -19.58 -22.93
C ALA A 206 4.71 -20.72 -22.09
N VAL A 207 4.57 -20.69 -20.76
CA VAL A 207 5.04 -21.77 -19.87
C VAL A 207 4.28 -23.07 -20.12
N VAL A 208 2.96 -23.01 -20.36
CA VAL A 208 2.16 -24.18 -20.75
C VAL A 208 2.67 -24.78 -22.05
N GLU A 209 2.87 -23.95 -23.09
CA GLU A 209 3.38 -24.44 -24.38
C GLU A 209 4.81 -24.97 -24.28
N MET A 210 5.66 -24.34 -23.45
CA MET A 210 7.03 -24.81 -23.17
C MET A 210 7.05 -26.22 -22.60
N MET A 211 6.06 -26.59 -21.77
CA MET A 211 5.95 -27.90 -21.14
C MET A 211 5.20 -28.93 -21.97
N ARG A 212 4.64 -28.55 -23.13
CA ARG A 212 3.86 -29.46 -23.97
C ARG A 212 4.73 -30.61 -24.50
N PHE A 213 4.22 -31.82 -24.43
CA PHE A 213 4.90 -33.08 -24.77
C PHE A 213 6.13 -33.41 -23.90
N GLN A 214 6.22 -32.82 -22.70
CA GLN A 214 7.26 -33.15 -21.73
C GLN A 214 6.72 -34.07 -20.63
N GLU A 215 7.62 -34.79 -19.95
CA GLU A 215 7.25 -35.75 -18.88
C GLU A 215 6.49 -35.08 -17.72
N ARG A 216 6.85 -33.84 -17.36
CA ARG A 216 6.21 -33.06 -16.30
C ARG A 216 5.10 -32.12 -16.80
N GLU A 217 4.57 -32.34 -18.01
CA GLU A 217 3.45 -31.56 -18.55
C GLU A 217 2.22 -31.62 -17.62
N GLN A 218 1.54 -30.50 -17.45
CA GLN A 218 0.19 -30.46 -16.88
C GLN A 218 -0.81 -30.07 -17.97
N PRO A 219 -1.89 -30.83 -18.17
CA PRO A 219 -2.84 -30.56 -19.25
C PRO A 219 -3.64 -29.28 -18.98
N TYR A 220 -3.58 -28.33 -19.90
CA TYR A 220 -4.36 -27.09 -19.89
C TYR A 220 -5.12 -26.90 -21.20
N ASP A 221 -6.32 -26.31 -21.11
CA ASP A 221 -7.02 -25.80 -22.29
C ASP A 221 -6.39 -24.47 -22.74
N ILE A 222 -5.43 -24.57 -23.66
CA ILE A 222 -4.73 -23.40 -24.21
C ILE A 222 -5.67 -22.44 -24.95
N THR A 223 -6.77 -22.93 -25.52
CA THR A 223 -7.75 -22.09 -26.22
C THR A 223 -8.47 -21.20 -25.22
N SER A 224 -8.97 -21.80 -24.13
CA SER A 224 -9.58 -21.07 -23.04
C SER A 224 -8.58 -20.08 -22.40
N LEU A 225 -7.34 -20.52 -22.18
CA LEU A 225 -6.30 -19.67 -21.58
C LEU A 225 -5.98 -18.43 -22.43
N ASN A 226 -5.95 -18.58 -23.77
CA ASN A 226 -5.79 -17.47 -24.70
C ASN A 226 -7.01 -16.53 -24.68
N GLN A 227 -8.24 -17.06 -24.62
CA GLN A 227 -9.45 -16.24 -24.51
C GLN A 227 -9.45 -15.38 -23.25
N TYR A 228 -9.01 -15.92 -22.11
CA TYR A 228 -8.86 -15.13 -20.88
C TYR A 228 -7.77 -14.07 -21.00
N SER A 229 -6.66 -14.36 -21.68
CA SER A 229 -5.64 -13.35 -21.97
C SER A 229 -6.20 -12.19 -22.80
N ASN A 230 -6.99 -12.48 -23.85
CA ASN A 230 -7.61 -11.46 -24.70
C ASN A 230 -8.58 -10.55 -23.92
N TYR A 231 -9.33 -11.12 -22.96
CA TYR A 231 -10.16 -10.33 -22.05
C TYR A 231 -9.31 -9.33 -21.26
N TRP A 232 -8.21 -9.80 -20.66
CA TRP A 232 -7.34 -8.93 -19.86
C TRP A 232 -6.57 -7.91 -20.69
N GLU A 233 -6.25 -8.21 -21.95
CA GLU A 233 -5.68 -7.26 -22.89
C GLU A 233 -6.61 -6.05 -23.07
N ALA A 234 -7.89 -6.30 -23.38
CA ALA A 234 -8.88 -5.23 -23.51
C ALA A 234 -9.12 -4.47 -22.20
N VAL A 235 -9.13 -5.16 -21.05
CA VAL A 235 -9.27 -4.51 -19.75
C VAL A 235 -8.07 -3.63 -19.42
N ARG A 236 -6.85 -4.09 -19.72
CA ARG A 236 -5.59 -3.38 -19.43
C ARG A 236 -5.52 -2.01 -20.10
N GLU A 237 -6.09 -1.86 -21.31
CA GLU A 237 -6.16 -0.56 -22.01
C GLU A 237 -6.83 0.53 -21.17
N MET A 238 -7.83 0.17 -20.36
CA MET A 238 -8.53 1.11 -19.47
C MET A 238 -7.61 1.69 -18.38
N TYR A 239 -6.51 1.01 -18.08
CA TYR A 239 -5.53 1.35 -17.05
C TYR A 239 -4.26 1.99 -17.64
N TYR A 240 -4.23 2.36 -18.93
CA TYR A 240 -3.08 2.93 -19.62
C TYR A 240 -2.31 4.02 -18.83
N PRO A 241 -2.95 5.01 -18.16
CA PRO A 241 -2.24 6.02 -17.36
C PRO A 241 -1.42 5.48 -16.19
N PHE A 242 -1.61 4.22 -15.81
CA PHE A 242 -0.94 3.55 -14.70
C PHE A 242 0.14 2.55 -15.16
N GLU A 243 0.38 2.44 -16.47
CA GLU A 243 1.47 1.61 -16.99
C GLU A 243 2.82 2.07 -16.45
N SER A 244 3.71 1.12 -16.14
CA SER A 244 5.03 1.40 -15.54
C SER A 244 5.96 2.21 -16.44
N GLY A 245 5.63 2.30 -17.74
CA GLY A 245 6.47 2.90 -18.77
C GLY A 245 7.73 2.09 -19.08
N MET A 246 7.87 0.86 -18.56
CA MET A 246 8.85 -0.11 -19.05
C MET A 246 8.29 -0.73 -20.32
N ILE A 247 8.99 -0.54 -21.44
CA ILE A 247 8.56 -1.04 -22.77
C ILE A 247 9.18 -2.40 -23.08
N ALA A 248 10.36 -2.68 -22.52
CA ALA A 248 11.11 -3.91 -22.70
C ALA A 248 11.83 -4.30 -21.41
N SER A 249 12.14 -5.59 -21.28
CA SER A 249 12.90 -6.16 -20.17
C SER A 249 14.32 -5.60 -20.11
N SER A 250 14.92 -5.65 -18.92
CA SER A 250 16.26 -5.12 -18.68
C SER A 250 17.11 -6.04 -17.82
N ALA A 251 18.30 -6.37 -18.31
CA ALA A 251 19.32 -7.11 -17.58
C ALA A 251 20.04 -6.27 -16.50
N GLU A 252 19.82 -4.94 -16.46
CA GLU A 252 20.39 -4.08 -15.42
C GLU A 252 19.87 -4.43 -14.02
N VAL A 253 18.77 -5.18 -13.93
CA VAL A 253 18.26 -5.70 -12.66
C VAL A 253 19.29 -6.53 -11.89
N PHE A 254 20.22 -7.20 -12.59
CA PHE A 254 21.33 -7.92 -11.95
C PHE A 254 22.39 -7.01 -11.33
N GLN A 255 22.36 -5.70 -11.62
CA GLN A 255 23.26 -4.71 -11.03
C GLN A 255 22.58 -3.98 -9.87
N HIS A 256 21.39 -3.43 -10.11
CA HIS A 256 20.71 -2.59 -9.14
C HIS A 256 19.78 -3.36 -8.20
N GLU A 257 19.35 -4.57 -8.58
CA GLU A 257 18.50 -5.46 -7.78
C GLU A 257 17.24 -4.76 -7.24
N ILE A 258 16.63 -3.89 -8.05
CA ILE A 258 15.39 -3.17 -7.69
C ILE A 258 14.24 -4.12 -8.00
N PRO A 259 13.41 -4.51 -7.01
CA PRO A 259 12.25 -5.36 -7.27
C PRO A 259 11.24 -4.73 -8.22
N GLY A 260 10.48 -5.54 -8.94
CA GLY A 260 9.50 -5.06 -9.93
C GLY A 260 8.55 -3.99 -9.37
N GLY A 261 7.94 -4.27 -8.21
CA GLY A 261 7.04 -3.32 -7.55
C GLY A 261 7.73 -2.05 -7.03
N GLN A 262 9.03 -2.13 -6.70
CA GLN A 262 9.79 -0.93 -6.31
C GLN A 262 10.13 -0.09 -7.54
N TYR A 263 10.45 -0.71 -8.68
CA TYR A 263 10.74 0.00 -9.93
C TYR A 263 9.54 0.84 -10.38
N SER A 264 8.34 0.24 -10.38
CA SER A 264 7.09 0.90 -10.77
C SER A 264 6.68 2.03 -9.82
N ASN A 265 7.19 2.05 -8.58
CA ASN A 265 6.94 3.12 -7.62
C ASN A 265 8.01 4.21 -7.65
N LEU A 266 9.29 3.82 -7.73
CA LEU A 266 10.44 4.72 -7.60
C LEU A 266 10.57 5.66 -8.80
N LYS A 267 10.28 5.18 -10.02
CA LYS A 267 10.37 6.01 -11.24
C LYS A 267 9.33 7.14 -11.25
N PRO A 268 8.02 6.89 -11.02
CA PRO A 268 7.05 7.98 -10.84
C PRO A 268 7.38 8.91 -9.67
N GLN A 269 7.92 8.39 -8.57
CA GLN A 269 8.36 9.21 -7.44
C GLN A 269 9.49 10.17 -7.84
N ALA A 270 10.52 9.67 -8.54
CA ALA A 270 11.60 10.50 -9.08
C ALA A 270 11.07 11.58 -10.01
N GLN A 271 10.17 11.24 -10.94
CA GLN A 271 9.53 12.20 -11.84
C GLN A 271 8.75 13.28 -11.07
N SER A 272 8.00 12.90 -10.02
CA SER A 272 7.24 13.85 -9.20
C SER A 272 8.11 14.84 -8.42
N LEU A 273 9.36 14.47 -8.17
CA LEU A 273 10.38 15.31 -7.52
C LEU A 273 11.22 16.12 -8.52
N GLY A 274 10.91 16.05 -9.83
CA GLY A 274 11.67 16.73 -10.88
C GLY A 274 13.01 16.05 -11.21
N LEU A 275 13.19 14.78 -10.84
CA LEU A 275 14.42 14.00 -11.05
C LEU A 275 14.28 12.97 -12.17
N GLY A 276 13.30 13.14 -13.07
CA GLY A 276 13.05 12.21 -14.17
C GLY A 276 14.29 11.96 -15.03
N ASP A 277 15.05 13.01 -15.31
CA ASP A 277 16.27 12.95 -16.14
C ASP A 277 17.46 12.31 -15.41
N LYS A 278 17.37 12.10 -14.09
CA LYS A 278 18.40 11.48 -13.25
C LYS A 278 18.11 10.01 -12.93
N TRP A 279 17.22 9.37 -13.70
CA TRP A 279 16.81 7.98 -13.43
C TRP A 279 17.98 7.00 -13.38
N GLU A 280 18.94 7.14 -14.30
CA GLU A 280 20.14 6.30 -14.36
C GLU A 280 21.04 6.50 -13.13
N ASP A 281 21.16 7.73 -12.63
CA ASP A 281 21.91 8.03 -11.41
C ASP A 281 21.24 7.41 -10.19
N ILE A 282 19.90 7.43 -10.13
CA ILE A 282 19.12 6.83 -9.05
C ILE A 282 19.30 5.31 -9.02
N LYS A 283 19.29 4.63 -10.19
CA LYS A 283 19.54 3.17 -10.24
C LYS A 283 20.93 2.80 -9.74
N ARG A 284 21.97 3.55 -10.14
CA ARG A 284 23.34 3.32 -9.64
C ARG A 284 23.45 3.59 -8.15
N MET A 285 22.93 4.73 -7.69
CA MET A 285 22.91 5.06 -6.27
C MET A 285 22.12 4.04 -5.44
N TYR A 286 21.07 3.42 -5.99
CA TYR A 286 20.34 2.34 -5.33
C TYR A 286 21.24 1.12 -5.05
N ALA A 287 22.08 0.74 -6.02
CA ALA A 287 23.07 -0.32 -5.85
C ALA A 287 24.13 0.07 -4.81
N ASP A 288 24.63 1.30 -4.88
CA ASP A 288 25.66 1.82 -3.96
C ASP A 288 25.13 1.88 -2.52
N VAL A 289 23.89 2.33 -2.32
CA VAL A 289 23.22 2.33 -1.01
C VAL A 289 23.04 0.90 -0.49
N ASN A 290 22.66 -0.07 -1.33
CA ASN A 290 22.57 -1.46 -0.91
C ASN A 290 23.91 -1.97 -0.34
N GLN A 291 25.02 -1.68 -1.02
CA GLN A 291 26.35 -2.05 -0.52
C GLN A 291 26.70 -1.31 0.77
N ALA A 292 26.41 0.00 0.85
CA ALA A 292 26.64 0.80 2.06
C ALA A 292 25.83 0.30 3.27
N PHE A 293 24.64 -0.26 3.05
CA PHE A 293 23.79 -0.85 4.09
C PHE A 293 24.21 -2.28 4.46
N GLY A 294 25.28 -2.80 3.86
CA GLY A 294 25.86 -4.10 4.18
C GLY A 294 25.33 -5.23 3.31
N ASP A 295 24.85 -4.94 2.09
CA ASP A 295 24.24 -5.87 1.15
C ASP A 295 23.02 -6.59 1.74
N ILE A 296 21.84 -6.02 1.57
CA ILE A 296 20.61 -6.48 2.22
C ILE A 296 19.65 -7.16 1.22
N VAL A 297 18.77 -8.00 1.75
CA VAL A 297 17.56 -8.43 1.03
C VAL A 297 16.67 -7.21 0.81
N LYS A 298 16.23 -6.98 -0.43
CA LYS A 298 15.47 -5.79 -0.84
C LYS A 298 14.08 -6.18 -1.30
N VAL A 299 13.11 -6.14 -0.40
CA VAL A 299 11.69 -6.34 -0.68
C VAL A 299 10.89 -5.45 0.27
N THR A 300 9.64 -5.11 -0.02
CA THR A 300 8.89 -4.17 0.83
C THR A 300 8.86 -4.64 2.31
N PRO A 301 9.26 -3.79 3.30
CA PRO A 301 9.65 -2.38 3.16
C PRO A 301 11.15 -2.09 2.97
N SER A 302 12.08 -3.06 3.10
CA SER A 302 13.54 -2.81 2.95
C SER A 302 13.92 -2.23 1.59
N SER A 303 13.25 -2.63 0.49
CA SER A 303 13.47 -2.03 -0.84
C SER A 303 13.13 -0.54 -0.91
N LYS A 304 12.13 -0.09 -0.14
CA LYS A 304 11.76 1.32 0.00
C LYS A 304 12.83 2.07 0.76
N VAL A 305 13.40 1.49 1.81
CA VAL A 305 14.48 2.11 2.61
C VAL A 305 15.67 2.47 1.73
N VAL A 306 16.11 1.52 0.88
CA VAL A 306 17.18 1.76 -0.09
C VAL A 306 16.77 2.82 -1.13
N GLY A 307 15.51 2.80 -1.60
CA GLY A 307 14.99 3.75 -2.58
C GLY A 307 14.90 5.19 -2.06
N ASP A 308 14.37 5.39 -0.86
CA ASP A 308 14.26 6.69 -0.20
C ASP A 308 15.66 7.29 0.01
N MET A 309 16.63 6.46 0.42
CA MET A 309 18.01 6.91 0.59
C MET A 309 18.67 7.28 -0.74
N ALA A 310 18.50 6.45 -1.78
CA ALA A 310 19.05 6.73 -3.10
C ALA A 310 18.50 8.03 -3.70
N LEU A 311 17.18 8.24 -3.59
CA LEU A 311 16.54 9.50 -3.96
C LEU A 311 17.10 10.67 -3.16
N TYR A 312 17.22 10.53 -1.84
CA TYR A 312 17.75 11.58 -0.98
C TYR A 312 19.16 12.01 -1.40
N LEU A 313 20.05 11.06 -1.65
CA LEU A 313 21.43 11.33 -2.06
C LEU A 313 21.50 12.02 -3.42
N VAL A 314 20.78 11.52 -4.42
CA VAL A 314 20.76 12.13 -5.76
C VAL A 314 20.12 13.52 -5.75
N THR A 315 19.09 13.73 -4.93
CA THR A 315 18.43 15.05 -4.78
C THR A 315 19.38 16.09 -4.20
N ASN A 316 20.18 15.68 -3.20
CA ASN A 316 21.07 16.58 -2.47
C ASN A 316 22.51 16.60 -3.04
N ASN A 317 22.75 15.92 -4.17
CA ASN A 317 24.08 15.75 -4.78
C ASN A 317 25.14 15.23 -3.77
N LEU A 318 24.77 14.21 -2.99
CA LEU A 318 25.63 13.58 -2.00
C LEU A 318 26.11 12.21 -2.49
N THR A 319 27.33 11.84 -2.13
CA THR A 319 27.90 10.49 -2.36
C THR A 319 27.73 9.58 -1.14
N ILE A 320 28.09 8.30 -1.26
CA ILE A 320 28.17 7.40 -0.11
C ILE A 320 29.23 7.88 0.91
N ASP A 321 30.36 8.39 0.45
CA ASP A 321 31.43 8.91 1.32
C ASP A 321 30.97 10.14 2.12
N ASP A 322 30.06 10.95 1.56
CA ASP A 322 29.45 12.07 2.27
C ASP A 322 28.65 11.61 3.51
N LEU A 323 28.18 10.36 3.56
CA LEU A 323 27.52 9.82 4.75
C LEU A 323 28.48 9.75 5.94
N PHE A 324 29.73 9.38 5.68
CA PHE A 324 30.73 9.22 6.73
C PHE A 324 31.37 10.56 7.12
N THR A 325 31.49 11.50 6.17
CA THR A 325 32.13 12.80 6.41
C THR A 325 31.15 13.89 6.88
N LYS A 326 29.91 13.89 6.38
CA LYS A 326 28.87 14.91 6.64
C LYS A 326 27.64 14.34 7.36
N GLY A 327 27.64 13.06 7.73
CA GLY A 327 26.48 12.38 8.33
C GLY A 327 25.89 13.04 9.58
N LYS A 328 26.70 13.77 10.35
CA LYS A 328 26.21 14.49 11.54
C LYS A 328 25.26 15.64 11.18
N GLN A 329 25.46 16.30 10.04
CA GLN A 329 24.62 17.40 9.56
C GLN A 329 23.45 16.92 8.70
N ILE A 330 23.46 15.66 8.25
CA ILE A 330 22.41 15.08 7.43
C ILE A 330 21.16 14.75 8.29
N SER A 331 20.00 15.07 7.73
CA SER A 331 18.69 14.64 8.25
C SER A 331 18.20 13.49 7.39
N PHE A 332 18.46 12.26 7.85
CA PHE A 332 18.15 11.05 7.11
C PHE A 332 16.63 10.84 6.95
N PRO A 333 16.18 10.21 5.85
CA PRO A 333 14.79 9.80 5.72
C PRO A 333 14.31 8.95 6.90
N GLU A 334 13.05 9.10 7.31
CA GLU A 334 12.45 8.36 8.44
C GLU A 334 12.56 6.84 8.26
N SER A 335 12.32 6.34 7.04
CA SER A 335 12.43 4.93 6.70
C SER A 335 13.83 4.35 6.97
N VAL A 336 14.88 5.14 6.71
CA VAL A 336 16.28 4.78 6.97
C VAL A 336 16.55 4.76 8.46
N GLN A 337 16.09 5.76 9.22
CA GLN A 337 16.24 5.78 10.67
C GLN A 337 15.54 4.59 11.33
N SER A 338 14.31 4.29 10.93
CA SER A 338 13.55 3.13 11.43
C SER A 338 14.22 1.80 11.09
N PHE A 339 14.76 1.64 9.88
CA PHE A 339 15.51 0.45 9.51
C PHE A 339 16.73 0.24 10.40
N PHE A 340 17.60 1.25 10.54
CA PHE A 340 18.80 1.13 11.36
C PHE A 340 18.49 0.99 12.85
N LYS A 341 17.32 1.45 13.30
CA LYS A 341 16.82 1.23 14.66
C LYS A 341 16.39 -0.22 14.90
N GLY A 342 16.08 -0.98 13.85
CA GLY A 342 15.59 -2.36 13.92
C GLY A 342 14.08 -2.49 13.90
N ASP A 343 13.33 -1.43 13.53
CA ASP A 343 11.86 -1.43 13.51
C ASP A 343 11.27 -2.43 12.48
N ILE A 344 12.06 -2.83 11.48
CA ILE A 344 11.67 -3.81 10.44
C ILE A 344 12.47 -5.12 10.53
N GLY A 345 13.11 -5.38 11.67
CA GLY A 345 13.88 -6.60 11.91
C GLY A 345 15.40 -6.43 11.81
N GLN A 346 16.10 -7.56 11.77
CA GLN A 346 17.57 -7.63 11.76
C GLN A 346 18.07 -8.20 10.43
N PRO A 347 19.00 -7.52 9.73
CA PRO A 347 19.58 -8.05 8.50
C PRO A 347 20.58 -9.17 8.78
N GLU A 348 20.75 -10.08 7.82
CA GLU A 348 21.82 -11.09 7.86
C GLU A 348 23.18 -10.41 8.06
N GLY A 349 23.99 -10.91 8.99
CA GLY A 349 25.29 -10.31 9.34
C GLY A 349 25.22 -9.03 10.19
N GLY A 350 24.03 -8.49 10.47
CA GLY A 350 23.82 -7.28 11.26
C GLY A 350 24.09 -5.98 10.49
N PHE A 351 23.90 -4.84 11.17
CA PHE A 351 24.07 -3.52 10.59
C PHE A 351 25.55 -3.07 10.53
N PRO A 352 25.98 -2.32 9.50
CA PRO A 352 27.26 -1.62 9.51
C PRO A 352 27.34 -0.62 10.68
N LYS A 353 28.17 -0.92 11.69
CA LYS A 353 28.15 -0.24 13.00
C LYS A 353 28.39 1.26 12.92
N ASP A 354 29.33 1.70 12.09
CA ASP A 354 29.67 3.12 11.97
C ASP A 354 28.52 3.91 11.34
N LEU A 355 27.94 3.37 10.26
CA LEU A 355 26.80 3.97 9.60
C LEU A 355 25.55 3.96 10.49
N GLN A 356 25.29 2.87 11.21
CA GLN A 356 24.20 2.79 12.18
C GLN A 356 24.33 3.89 13.25
N LYS A 357 25.53 4.11 13.78
CA LYS A 357 25.79 5.17 14.77
C LYS A 357 25.58 6.57 14.17
N ILE A 358 26.03 6.81 12.94
CA ILE A 358 25.84 8.08 12.24
C ILE A 358 24.36 8.41 12.06
N ILE A 359 23.57 7.42 11.61
CA ILE A 359 22.15 7.58 11.31
C ILE A 359 21.34 7.75 12.59
N LEU A 360 21.56 6.90 13.59
CA LEU A 360 20.78 6.89 14.82
C LEU A 360 21.17 7.98 15.81
N LYS A 361 22.40 8.50 15.73
CA LYS A 361 22.94 9.46 16.71
C LYS A 361 22.82 8.89 18.12
N ASP A 362 21.95 9.45 18.96
CA ASP A 362 21.73 9.02 20.34
C ASP A 362 20.58 8.01 20.50
N ILE A 363 19.90 7.64 19.41
CA ILE A 363 18.79 6.67 19.42
C ILE A 363 19.36 5.25 19.61
N LYS A 364 18.83 4.53 20.60
CA LYS A 364 19.22 3.14 20.88
C LYS A 364 18.52 2.17 19.92
N PRO A 365 19.27 1.29 19.21
CA PRO A 365 18.68 0.26 18.34
C PRO A 365 18.12 -0.93 19.14
N TYR A 366 17.14 -1.60 18.55
CA TYR A 366 16.60 -2.88 19.00
C TYR A 366 17.44 -4.05 18.45
N LYS A 367 17.39 -5.18 19.15
CA LYS A 367 18.01 -6.45 18.73
C LYS A 367 17.01 -7.61 18.62
N ASP A 368 15.91 -7.50 19.36
CA ASP A 368 14.85 -8.49 19.42
C ASP A 368 13.69 -8.09 18.49
N ARG A 369 12.62 -8.88 18.45
CA ARG A 369 11.48 -8.61 17.54
C ARG A 369 10.84 -7.28 17.92
N PRO A 370 10.57 -6.37 16.97
CA PRO A 370 9.89 -5.12 17.28
C PRO A 370 8.50 -5.34 17.89
N ASN A 371 7.83 -6.43 17.51
CA ASN A 371 6.51 -6.82 18.00
C ASN A 371 6.48 -7.10 19.51
N GLU A 372 7.55 -7.64 20.10
CA GLU A 372 7.61 -8.03 21.51
C GLU A 372 7.55 -6.82 22.47
N HIS A 373 7.75 -5.61 21.94
CA HIS A 373 7.69 -4.37 22.69
C HIS A 373 6.34 -3.65 22.57
N LEU A 374 5.40 -4.21 21.81
CA LEU A 374 4.10 -3.61 21.56
C LEU A 374 3.04 -4.17 22.51
N GLN A 375 2.15 -3.30 22.99
CA GLN A 375 1.03 -3.73 23.82
C GLN A 375 0.00 -4.49 22.97
N PRO A 376 -0.54 -5.62 23.45
CA PRO A 376 -1.63 -6.32 22.77
C PRO A 376 -2.85 -5.41 22.58
N VAL A 377 -3.56 -5.61 21.47
CA VAL A 377 -4.84 -4.93 21.20
C VAL A 377 -5.93 -5.48 22.12
N ASP A 378 -6.71 -4.62 22.76
CA ASP A 378 -7.92 -4.99 23.50
C ASP A 378 -9.11 -4.99 22.53
N PHE A 379 -9.33 -6.13 21.87
CA PHE A 379 -10.32 -6.24 20.79
C PHE A 379 -11.75 -5.88 21.20
N GLU A 380 -12.18 -6.22 22.42
CA GLU A 380 -13.53 -5.93 22.88
C GLU A 380 -13.70 -4.42 23.09
N LYS A 381 -12.79 -3.81 23.86
CA LYS A 381 -12.87 -2.39 24.18
C LYS A 381 -12.64 -1.52 22.95
N GLU A 382 -11.57 -1.77 22.21
CA GLU A 382 -11.18 -0.92 21.08
C GLU A 382 -12.17 -1.03 19.91
N PHE A 383 -12.84 -2.17 19.74
CA PHE A 383 -13.87 -2.31 18.71
C PHE A 383 -15.13 -1.51 19.04
N GLU A 384 -15.55 -1.47 20.31
CA GLU A 384 -16.66 -0.61 20.74
C GLU A 384 -16.31 0.88 20.57
N GLU A 385 -15.09 1.29 20.94
CA GLU A 385 -14.60 2.66 20.70
C GLU A 385 -14.57 3.01 19.21
N PHE A 386 -14.14 2.08 18.36
CA PHE A 386 -14.15 2.25 16.91
C PHE A 386 -15.55 2.45 16.33
N LYS A 387 -16.53 1.63 16.73
CA LYS A 387 -17.93 1.79 16.31
C LYS A 387 -18.52 3.12 16.78
N ALA A 388 -18.22 3.53 18.01
CA ALA A 388 -18.65 4.82 18.54
C ALA A 388 -18.04 6.00 17.78
N LYS A 389 -16.80 5.87 17.31
CA LYS A 389 -16.09 6.91 16.55
C LYS A 389 -16.61 7.08 15.13
N PHE A 390 -16.93 5.98 14.44
CA PHE A 390 -17.25 6.01 13.01
C PHE A 390 -18.72 5.74 12.71
N ASP A 391 -19.17 4.50 12.88
CA ASP A 391 -20.56 4.10 12.69
C ASP A 391 -20.79 2.70 13.30
N ALA A 392 -21.95 2.48 13.92
CA ALA A 392 -22.29 1.23 14.59
C ALA A 392 -22.49 0.03 13.64
N SER A 393 -22.71 0.27 12.34
CA SER A 393 -22.86 -0.77 11.32
C SER A 393 -21.54 -1.34 10.80
N LEU A 394 -20.40 -0.73 11.16
CA LEU A 394 -19.09 -1.20 10.72
C LEU A 394 -18.75 -2.55 11.34
N GLN A 395 -18.10 -3.39 10.53
CA GLN A 395 -17.80 -4.77 10.86
C GLN A 395 -16.43 -4.88 11.54
N PHE A 396 -16.17 -6.02 12.17
CA PHE A 396 -14.86 -6.29 12.77
C PHE A 396 -13.70 -6.26 11.75
N THR A 397 -13.98 -6.58 10.49
CA THR A 397 -13.02 -6.43 9.38
C THR A 397 -12.65 -4.97 9.10
N ASP A 398 -13.59 -4.04 9.28
CA ASP A 398 -13.32 -2.60 9.18
C ASP A 398 -12.43 -2.15 10.33
N PHE A 399 -12.65 -2.68 11.54
CA PHE A 399 -11.80 -2.43 12.71
C PHE A 399 -10.37 -2.95 12.50
N LEU A 400 -10.18 -4.18 12.01
CA LEU A 400 -8.86 -4.70 11.66
C LEU A 400 -8.18 -3.84 10.57
N SER A 401 -8.94 -3.37 9.58
CA SER A 401 -8.44 -2.41 8.57
C SER A 401 -7.94 -1.12 9.23
N TYR A 402 -8.70 -0.57 10.17
CA TYR A 402 -8.35 0.63 10.93
C TYR A 402 -7.10 0.42 11.78
N GLN A 403 -6.98 -0.69 12.50
CA GLN A 403 -5.80 -1.00 13.31
C GLN A 403 -4.52 -1.07 12.48
N LEU A 404 -4.61 -1.61 11.26
CA LEU A 404 -3.48 -1.69 10.32
C LEU A 404 -3.19 -0.34 9.65
N TYR A 405 -4.23 0.42 9.27
CA TYR A 405 -4.11 1.68 8.51
C TYR A 405 -5.04 2.79 9.04
N PRO A 406 -4.79 3.37 10.23
CA PRO A 406 -5.76 4.28 10.86
C PRO A 406 -6.12 5.49 10.00
N LYS A 407 -5.09 6.19 9.49
CA LYS A 407 -5.27 7.39 8.66
C LYS A 407 -5.92 7.08 7.31
N VAL A 408 -5.53 5.98 6.68
CA VAL A 408 -6.06 5.61 5.36
C VAL A 408 -7.52 5.18 5.49
N PHE A 409 -7.86 4.47 6.59
CA PHE A 409 -9.25 4.12 6.91
C PHE A 409 -10.10 5.35 7.14
N GLU A 410 -9.62 6.35 7.89
CA GLU A 410 -10.32 7.61 8.11
C GLU A 410 -10.62 8.34 6.81
N GLU A 411 -9.62 8.46 5.93
CA GLU A 411 -9.78 9.09 4.61
C GLU A 411 -10.77 8.29 3.72
N TYR A 412 -10.69 6.96 3.74
CA TYR A 412 -11.64 6.09 3.04
C TYR A 412 -13.06 6.24 3.56
N PHE A 413 -13.25 6.23 4.87
CA PHE A 413 -14.55 6.35 5.50
C PHE A 413 -15.21 7.69 5.13
N GLN A 414 -14.45 8.78 5.17
CA GLN A 414 -14.90 10.10 4.72
C GLN A 414 -15.24 10.10 3.22
N PHE A 415 -14.40 9.47 2.39
CA PHE A 415 -14.65 9.34 0.95
C PHE A 415 -15.94 8.57 0.67
N ARG A 416 -16.14 7.41 1.31
CA ARG A 416 -17.32 6.56 1.16
C ARG A 416 -18.57 7.26 1.68
N THR A 417 -18.48 7.99 2.79
CA THR A 417 -19.59 8.80 3.33
C THR A 417 -20.02 9.87 2.32
N LYS A 418 -19.06 10.46 1.60
CA LYS A 418 -19.31 11.51 0.62
C LYS A 418 -19.81 11.00 -0.74
N PHE A 419 -19.22 9.90 -1.25
CA PHE A 419 -19.42 9.44 -2.62
C PHE A 419 -20.16 8.10 -2.74
N GLY A 420 -20.40 7.41 -1.63
CA GLY A 420 -20.99 6.07 -1.62
C GLY A 420 -20.04 4.98 -2.14
N SER A 421 -20.64 3.87 -2.57
CA SER A 421 -19.95 2.68 -3.10
C SER A 421 -19.59 2.87 -4.57
N VAL A 422 -18.40 3.44 -4.82
CA VAL A 422 -17.92 3.68 -6.19
C VAL A 422 -17.26 2.45 -6.84
N ASP A 423 -17.09 1.35 -6.11
CA ASP A 423 -16.62 0.05 -6.63
C ASP A 423 -17.55 -0.55 -7.69
N LYS A 424 -18.82 -0.11 -7.71
CA LYS A 424 -19.82 -0.48 -8.71
C LYS A 424 -19.74 0.36 -9.99
N VAL A 425 -18.91 1.40 -10.01
CA VAL A 425 -18.73 2.26 -11.18
C VAL A 425 -17.75 1.58 -12.14
N PRO A 426 -18.10 1.41 -13.44
CA PRO A 426 -17.20 0.85 -14.43
C PRO A 426 -15.88 1.63 -14.53
N SER A 427 -14.76 0.92 -14.68
CA SER A 427 -13.41 1.51 -14.69
C SER A 427 -13.24 2.70 -15.64
N PRO A 428 -13.75 2.68 -16.90
CA PRO A 428 -13.62 3.84 -17.79
C PRO A 428 -14.28 5.10 -17.22
N ILE A 429 -15.48 4.97 -16.64
CA ILE A 429 -16.19 6.11 -16.06
C ILE A 429 -15.55 6.53 -14.74
N PHE A 430 -15.08 5.57 -13.94
CA PHE A 430 -14.37 5.86 -12.70
C PHE A 430 -13.12 6.71 -12.92
N PHE A 431 -12.31 6.39 -13.94
CA PHE A 431 -11.06 7.11 -14.21
C PHE A 431 -11.23 8.36 -15.08
N TYR A 432 -12.12 8.33 -16.06
CA TYR A 432 -12.20 9.36 -17.10
C TYR A 432 -13.50 10.17 -17.09
N GLY A 433 -14.48 9.79 -16.26
CA GLY A 433 -15.80 10.41 -16.23
C GLY A 433 -16.64 10.09 -17.46
N MET A 434 -17.74 10.81 -17.62
CA MET A 434 -18.66 10.72 -18.77
C MET A 434 -18.48 11.93 -19.70
N LYS A 435 -18.84 11.77 -20.97
CA LYS A 435 -18.98 12.86 -21.95
C LYS A 435 -20.44 13.28 -22.11
N PRO A 436 -20.74 14.55 -22.46
CA PRO A 436 -22.11 14.96 -22.74
C PRO A 436 -22.73 14.10 -23.85
N GLY A 437 -23.91 13.55 -23.60
CA GLY A 437 -24.60 12.59 -24.45
C GLY A 437 -24.41 11.13 -24.05
N ASP A 438 -23.42 10.80 -23.21
CA ASP A 438 -23.19 9.43 -22.76
C ASP A 438 -24.35 8.94 -21.88
N GLU A 439 -24.72 7.68 -22.07
CA GLU A 439 -25.66 6.93 -21.23
C GLU A 439 -24.95 5.69 -20.67
N MET A 440 -25.16 5.40 -19.39
CA MET A 440 -24.62 4.21 -18.76
C MET A 440 -25.62 3.57 -17.79
N LEU A 441 -25.64 2.25 -17.78
CA LEU A 441 -26.34 1.46 -16.78
C LEU A 441 -25.36 1.10 -15.65
N ILE A 442 -25.61 1.60 -14.44
CA ILE A 442 -24.82 1.27 -13.25
C ILE A 442 -25.64 0.34 -12.37
N GLU A 443 -25.19 -0.90 -12.20
CA GLU A 443 -25.78 -1.85 -11.26
C GLU A 443 -25.29 -1.53 -9.84
N ILE A 444 -26.19 -1.02 -8.99
CA ILE A 444 -25.86 -0.58 -7.63
C ILE A 444 -26.03 -1.70 -6.59
N ASP A 445 -26.88 -2.68 -6.91
CA ASP A 445 -27.19 -3.84 -6.08
C ASP A 445 -27.85 -4.90 -6.96
N LYS A 446 -27.94 -6.16 -6.51
CA LYS A 446 -28.47 -7.27 -7.31
C LYS A 446 -29.90 -6.95 -7.80
N GLY A 447 -30.05 -6.80 -9.11
CA GLY A 447 -31.34 -6.46 -9.73
C GLY A 447 -31.79 -5.01 -9.56
N LYS A 448 -30.92 -4.12 -9.05
CA LYS A 448 -31.14 -2.67 -8.99
C LYS A 448 -30.08 -1.96 -9.82
N SER A 449 -30.54 -1.29 -10.87
CA SER A 449 -29.67 -0.51 -11.74
C SER A 449 -30.18 0.92 -11.90
N VAL A 450 -29.25 1.83 -12.11
CA VAL A 450 -29.52 3.24 -12.39
C VAL A 450 -29.01 3.55 -13.79
N VAL A 451 -29.91 4.00 -14.65
CA VAL A 451 -29.55 4.59 -15.94
C VAL A 451 -29.14 6.03 -15.68
N VAL A 452 -27.89 6.34 -15.99
CA VAL A 452 -27.30 7.67 -15.85
C VAL A 452 -27.03 8.21 -17.25
N ASN A 453 -27.67 9.32 -17.62
CA ASN A 453 -27.32 10.08 -18.82
C ASN A 453 -26.65 11.37 -18.42
N PHE A 454 -25.47 11.66 -18.95
CA PHE A 454 -24.84 12.96 -18.79
C PHE A 454 -25.36 13.90 -19.89
N LEU A 455 -26.16 14.90 -19.52
CA LEU A 455 -26.82 15.78 -20.48
C LEU A 455 -25.91 16.90 -20.96
N SER A 456 -25.40 17.70 -20.02
CA SER A 456 -24.58 18.88 -20.34
C SER A 456 -23.83 19.41 -19.12
N LEU A 457 -22.74 20.11 -19.39
CA LEU A 457 -21.97 20.87 -18.41
C LEU A 457 -22.22 22.36 -18.60
N GLY A 458 -22.66 23.04 -17.55
CA GLY A 458 -22.83 24.49 -17.56
C GLY A 458 -21.50 25.24 -17.57
N GLU A 459 -21.55 26.51 -18.01
CA GLU A 459 -20.45 27.45 -17.87
C GLU A 459 -20.10 27.70 -16.40
N PRO A 460 -18.83 28.01 -16.09
CA PRO A 460 -18.43 28.23 -14.71
C PRO A 460 -19.01 29.55 -14.21
N LYS A 461 -19.63 29.50 -13.03
CA LYS A 461 -20.06 30.68 -12.28
C LYS A 461 -18.84 31.50 -11.82
N PRO A 462 -19.03 32.75 -11.38
CA PRO A 462 -17.93 33.61 -10.93
C PRO A 462 -17.05 33.01 -9.82
N ASP A 463 -17.63 32.15 -8.98
CA ASP A 463 -16.99 31.40 -7.89
C ASP A 463 -16.28 30.11 -8.35
N GLY A 464 -16.29 29.81 -9.66
CA GLY A 464 -15.67 28.62 -10.25
C GLY A 464 -16.55 27.37 -10.20
N VAL A 465 -17.78 27.45 -9.70
CA VAL A 465 -18.72 26.32 -9.66
C VAL A 465 -19.40 26.14 -11.00
N ARG A 466 -19.49 24.90 -11.49
CA ARG A 466 -20.28 24.50 -12.66
C ARG A 466 -21.50 23.72 -12.23
N THR A 467 -22.60 23.90 -12.94
CA THR A 467 -23.79 23.05 -12.81
C THR A 467 -23.70 21.92 -13.85
N VAL A 468 -23.77 20.68 -13.41
CA VAL A 468 -23.74 19.48 -14.25
C VAL A 468 -25.15 18.91 -14.32
N PHE A 469 -25.67 18.69 -15.51
CA PHE A 469 -27.03 18.17 -15.72
C PHE A 469 -26.98 16.69 -16.09
N PHE A 470 -27.76 15.89 -15.37
CA PHE A 470 -27.93 14.46 -15.60
C PHE A 470 -29.40 14.11 -15.81
N LYS A 471 -29.65 12.95 -16.41
CA LYS A 471 -30.94 12.25 -16.32
C LYS A 471 -30.71 10.94 -15.60
N LEU A 472 -31.39 10.73 -14.48
CA LEU A 472 -31.31 9.50 -13.67
C LEU A 472 -32.65 8.77 -13.76
N ASN A 473 -32.67 7.56 -14.33
CA ASN A 473 -33.90 6.77 -14.52
C ASN A 473 -35.07 7.59 -15.11
N GLY A 474 -34.79 8.39 -16.13
CA GLY A 474 -35.80 9.23 -16.76
C GLY A 474 -35.94 10.64 -16.18
N GLN A 475 -35.44 10.91 -14.97
CA GLN A 475 -35.63 12.18 -14.26
C GLN A 475 -34.44 13.11 -14.38
N ASN A 476 -34.67 14.36 -14.77
CA ASN A 476 -33.62 15.37 -14.81
C ASN A 476 -33.14 15.70 -13.40
N ARG A 477 -31.83 15.69 -13.21
CA ARG A 477 -31.11 16.07 -12.00
C ARG A 477 -30.02 17.05 -12.37
N HIS A 478 -29.63 17.89 -11.43
CA HIS A 478 -28.43 18.69 -11.57
C HIS A 478 -27.63 18.64 -10.27
N ILE A 479 -26.32 18.77 -10.40
CA ILE A 479 -25.40 18.90 -9.28
C ILE A 479 -24.48 20.09 -9.52
N GLU A 480 -23.99 20.68 -8.44
CA GLU A 480 -23.01 21.75 -8.50
C GLU A 480 -21.63 21.21 -8.12
N ILE A 481 -20.62 21.48 -8.94
CA ILE A 481 -19.25 21.02 -8.71
C ILE A 481 -18.26 22.15 -8.95
N LEU A 482 -17.31 22.30 -8.03
CA LEU A 482 -16.22 23.25 -8.20
C LEU A 482 -15.26 22.76 -9.29
N ASP A 483 -15.05 23.60 -10.31
CA ASP A 483 -14.07 23.34 -11.35
C ASP A 483 -12.67 23.72 -10.85
N LYS A 484 -11.93 22.72 -10.39
CA LYS A 484 -10.57 22.88 -9.85
C LYS A 484 -9.56 23.33 -10.91
N SER A 485 -9.87 23.23 -12.21
CA SER A 485 -8.95 23.65 -13.28
C SER A 485 -8.86 25.17 -13.42
N LEU A 486 -9.87 25.90 -12.96
CA LEU A 486 -9.96 27.36 -13.12
C LEU A 486 -9.08 28.13 -12.13
N GLY A 487 -8.33 27.44 -11.25
CA GLY A 487 -7.45 28.06 -10.25
C GLY A 487 -8.18 28.91 -9.19
N LYS A 488 -9.50 29.09 -9.32
CA LYS A 488 -10.34 29.73 -8.33
C LYS A 488 -10.63 28.74 -7.21
N VAL A 489 -9.81 28.82 -6.18
CA VAL A 489 -10.10 28.16 -4.91
C VAL A 489 -11.27 28.93 -4.31
N LYS A 490 -12.45 28.30 -4.24
CA LYS A 490 -13.44 28.69 -3.24
C LYS A 490 -12.72 28.57 -1.91
N THR A 491 -12.38 29.69 -1.27
CA THR A 491 -11.83 29.71 0.09
C THR A 491 -12.94 29.20 1.01
N GLU A 492 -13.07 27.89 1.12
CA GLU A 492 -13.90 27.28 2.15
C GLU A 492 -13.13 27.39 3.46
N ASN A 493 -13.76 28.03 4.43
CA ASN A 493 -13.17 28.15 5.75
C ASN A 493 -13.10 26.74 6.38
N PRO A 494 -12.07 26.46 7.20
CA PRO A 494 -12.02 25.23 7.99
C PRO A 494 -13.32 25.05 8.78
N LYS A 495 -13.82 23.81 8.94
CA LYS A 495 -15.01 23.53 9.75
C LYS A 495 -14.61 23.12 11.17
N ALA A 496 -15.45 23.45 12.15
CA ALA A 496 -15.33 22.92 13.50
C ALA A 496 -15.66 21.42 13.52
N GLU A 497 -14.82 20.62 14.19
CA GLU A 497 -15.01 19.19 14.33
C GLU A 497 -16.22 18.88 15.24
N LYS A 498 -17.12 18.00 14.78
CA LYS A 498 -18.24 17.53 15.61
C LYS A 498 -17.71 16.81 16.85
N GLY A 499 -18.17 17.25 18.03
CA GLY A 499 -17.78 16.70 19.33
C GLY A 499 -16.47 17.27 19.91
N ASN A 500 -15.84 18.24 19.24
CA ASN A 500 -14.67 18.93 19.78
C ASN A 500 -15.08 20.24 20.46
N ASP A 501 -15.37 20.18 21.76
CA ASP A 501 -15.83 21.33 22.56
C ASP A 501 -14.81 22.48 22.64
N LYS A 502 -13.57 22.25 22.20
CA LYS A 502 -12.52 23.27 22.12
C LYS A 502 -12.52 24.03 20.79
N GLN A 503 -13.35 23.66 19.83
CA GLN A 503 -13.50 24.35 18.55
C GLN A 503 -14.84 25.09 18.51
N VAL A 504 -14.81 26.39 18.24
CA VAL A 504 -16.03 27.20 18.17
C VAL A 504 -16.28 27.58 16.71
N GLY A 505 -17.28 26.95 16.13
CA GLY A 505 -17.75 27.21 14.77
C GLY A 505 -18.84 28.29 14.71
N ALA A 506 -19.09 28.81 13.51
CA ALA A 506 -20.19 29.71 13.23
C ALA A 506 -21.54 28.96 13.31
N PRO A 507 -22.49 29.36 14.17
CA PRO A 507 -23.78 28.66 14.31
C PRO A 507 -24.70 28.80 13.10
N LEU A 508 -24.44 29.77 12.23
CA LEU A 508 -25.27 30.09 11.07
C LEU A 508 -24.45 30.79 9.99
N GLN A 509 -24.96 30.78 8.76
CA GLN A 509 -24.35 31.49 7.64
C GLN A 509 -24.57 33.00 7.76
N GLY A 510 -23.50 33.78 7.63
CA GLY A 510 -23.53 35.23 7.76
C GLY A 510 -22.16 35.88 7.55
N ARG A 511 -22.01 37.12 8.03
CA ARG A 511 -20.75 37.85 8.05
C ARG A 511 -20.25 37.94 9.49
N LEU A 512 -18.99 37.59 9.75
CA LEU A 512 -18.35 37.78 11.05
C LEU A 512 -18.13 39.28 11.28
N SER A 513 -19.05 39.95 11.97
CA SER A 513 -19.02 41.41 12.09
C SER A 513 -17.94 41.89 13.07
N LYS A 514 -17.72 41.12 14.14
CA LYS A 514 -16.75 41.48 15.18
C LYS A 514 -16.21 40.27 15.92
N ILE A 515 -14.93 40.32 16.29
CA ILE A 515 -14.27 39.38 17.21
C ILE A 515 -13.99 40.15 18.50
N LEU A 516 -14.49 39.63 19.62
CA LEU A 516 -14.47 40.31 20.91
C LEU A 516 -13.29 39.87 21.79
N VAL A 517 -12.50 38.92 21.32
CA VAL A 517 -11.40 38.29 22.07
C VAL A 517 -10.11 38.26 21.27
N LYS A 518 -8.98 38.05 21.96
CA LYS A 518 -7.64 37.94 21.35
C LYS A 518 -7.01 36.59 21.66
N GLU A 519 -6.08 36.14 20.81
CA GLU A 519 -5.25 34.97 21.11
C GLU A 519 -4.51 35.16 22.44
N GLY A 520 -4.47 34.10 23.26
CA GLY A 520 -3.94 34.11 24.62
C GLY A 520 -4.87 34.68 25.69
N GLN A 521 -6.03 35.23 25.34
CA GLN A 521 -7.00 35.76 26.31
C GLN A 521 -7.68 34.61 27.07
N LYS A 522 -7.75 34.73 28.40
CA LYS A 522 -8.59 33.86 29.23
C LYS A 522 -10.04 34.33 29.17
N VAL A 523 -10.95 33.40 28.91
CA VAL A 523 -12.40 33.66 28.84
C VAL A 523 -13.13 32.79 29.85
N LYS A 524 -14.21 33.32 30.42
CA LYS A 524 -15.13 32.58 31.28
C LYS A 524 -16.28 31.99 30.45
N GLN A 525 -16.97 31.01 31.02
CA GLN A 525 -18.22 30.52 30.45
C GLN A 525 -19.21 31.69 30.27
N ASN A 526 -19.92 31.68 29.14
CA ASN A 526 -20.84 32.71 28.67
C ASN A 526 -20.20 34.07 28.32
N GLU A 527 -18.87 34.16 28.31
CA GLU A 527 -18.19 35.38 27.85
C GLU A 527 -18.34 35.51 26.32
N PRO A 528 -18.73 36.69 25.81
CA PRO A 528 -18.86 36.93 24.37
C PRO A 528 -17.54 36.73 23.61
N LEU A 529 -17.60 35.96 22.52
CA LEU A 529 -16.44 35.60 21.70
C LEU A 529 -16.41 36.40 20.40
N PHE A 530 -17.51 36.37 19.64
CA PHE A 530 -17.64 37.06 18.36
C PHE A 530 -19.11 37.27 18.00
N ILE A 531 -19.36 38.11 17.00
CA ILE A 531 -20.68 38.47 16.53
C ILE A 531 -20.80 38.12 15.04
N ILE A 532 -21.90 37.45 14.68
CA ILE A 532 -22.27 37.17 13.29
C ILE A 532 -23.47 38.03 12.92
N GLU A 533 -23.36 38.74 11.81
CA GLU A 533 -24.47 39.43 11.16
C GLU A 533 -25.06 38.54 10.06
N ALA A 534 -26.33 38.21 10.17
CA ALA A 534 -27.07 37.49 9.13
C ALA A 534 -28.48 38.09 9.00
N MET A 535 -28.92 38.35 7.77
CA MET A 535 -30.26 38.89 7.49
C MET A 535 -30.59 40.17 8.30
N LYS A 536 -29.60 41.06 8.50
CA LYS A 536 -29.70 42.29 9.32
C LYS A 536 -29.89 42.07 10.82
N MET A 537 -29.68 40.84 11.31
CA MET A 537 -29.69 40.50 12.72
C MET A 537 -28.27 40.12 13.18
N GLU A 538 -27.88 40.64 14.34
CA GLU A 538 -26.62 40.29 14.99
C GLU A 538 -26.83 39.16 16.01
N THR A 539 -26.03 38.10 15.92
CA THR A 539 -26.00 36.99 16.87
C THR A 539 -24.64 36.98 17.57
N THR A 540 -24.63 37.17 18.88
CA THR A 540 -23.42 37.07 19.69
C THR A 540 -23.20 35.63 20.11
N VAL A 541 -22.05 35.06 19.75
CA VAL A 541 -21.63 33.72 20.14
C VAL A 541 -20.77 33.83 21.41
N THR A 542 -21.08 33.01 22.41
CA THR A 542 -20.43 33.03 23.73
C THR A 542 -19.65 31.73 23.99
N ALA A 543 -18.67 31.78 24.89
CA ALA A 543 -17.90 30.62 25.29
C ALA A 543 -18.77 29.59 26.03
N THR A 544 -18.72 28.32 25.61
CA THR A 544 -19.45 27.21 26.25
C THR A 544 -18.82 26.78 27.58
N ALA A 545 -17.52 27.01 27.76
CA ALA A 545 -16.76 26.74 28.97
C ALA A 545 -15.64 27.79 29.19
N ALA A 546 -15.06 27.82 30.39
CA ALA A 546 -13.88 28.64 30.65
C ALA A 546 -12.63 28.04 29.97
N GLY A 547 -11.77 28.88 29.40
CA GLY A 547 -10.59 28.44 28.67
C GLY A 547 -9.68 29.59 28.24
N THR A 548 -8.64 29.28 27.48
CA THR A 548 -7.77 30.30 26.86
C THR A 548 -7.91 30.24 25.34
N ILE A 549 -8.07 31.38 24.68
CA ILE A 549 -8.11 31.43 23.21
C ILE A 549 -6.75 30.97 22.67
N LYS A 550 -6.72 29.83 21.98
CA LYS A 550 -5.50 29.25 21.40
C LYS A 550 -5.17 29.90 20.06
N ALA A 551 -6.17 30.03 19.19
CA ALA A 551 -6.00 30.60 17.86
C ALA A 551 -7.32 31.19 17.33
N LEU A 552 -7.22 32.28 16.58
CA LEU A 552 -8.30 32.85 15.77
C LEU A 552 -8.12 32.38 14.32
N THR A 553 -9.07 31.60 13.81
CA THR A 553 -8.96 30.97 12.48
C THR A 553 -9.49 31.87 11.37
N LEU A 554 -10.45 32.75 11.69
CA LEU A 554 -11.07 33.69 10.75
C LEU A 554 -10.96 35.13 11.26
N ALA A 555 -10.96 36.07 10.31
CA ALA A 555 -10.82 37.50 10.60
C ALA A 555 -12.18 38.20 10.58
N GLU A 556 -12.28 39.35 11.26
CA GLU A 556 -13.43 40.24 11.14
C GLU A 556 -13.69 40.60 9.67
N GLY A 557 -14.97 40.63 9.29
CA GLY A 557 -15.41 40.89 7.93
C GLY A 557 -15.53 39.64 7.05
N SER A 558 -15.02 38.48 7.46
CA SER A 558 -15.13 37.22 6.72
C SER A 558 -16.59 36.76 6.59
N MET A 559 -16.94 36.23 5.41
CA MET A 559 -18.18 35.48 5.22
C MET A 559 -18.00 34.07 5.79
N VAL A 560 -18.97 33.63 6.59
CA VAL A 560 -18.98 32.33 7.25
C VAL A 560 -20.23 31.55 6.87
N ASN A 561 -20.08 30.23 6.72
CA ASN A 561 -21.16 29.26 6.66
C ASN A 561 -21.30 28.56 8.01
N THR A 562 -22.42 27.86 8.23
CA THR A 562 -22.63 27.03 9.43
C THR A 562 -21.46 26.08 9.64
N ASP A 563 -20.98 25.99 10.86
CA ASP A 563 -19.83 25.21 11.33
C ASP A 563 -18.45 25.69 10.85
N ASP A 564 -18.32 26.84 10.15
CA ASP A 564 -17.00 27.40 9.86
C ASP A 564 -16.27 27.74 11.17
N LEU A 565 -15.09 27.17 11.39
CA LEU A 565 -14.26 27.34 12.57
C LEU A 565 -13.81 28.80 12.67
N VAL A 566 -14.27 29.49 13.72
CA VAL A 566 -13.90 30.89 13.97
C VAL A 566 -12.70 30.95 14.91
N LEU A 567 -12.69 30.17 15.99
CA LEU A 567 -11.61 30.13 16.96
C LEU A 567 -11.50 28.78 17.69
N SER A 568 -10.38 28.58 18.38
CA SER A 568 -10.14 27.40 19.22
C SER A 568 -9.70 27.79 20.64
N LEU A 569 -10.01 26.92 21.60
CA LEU A 569 -9.69 27.02 23.03
C LEU A 569 -8.60 25.99 23.41
N SER A 570 -7.80 26.28 24.43
CA SER A 570 -6.86 25.34 25.06
C SER A 570 -7.32 24.85 26.42
#